data_AF-A0A658IEK3-F1
#
_entry.id   AF-A0A658IEK3-F1
#
_cell.length_a   1.000
_cell.length_b   1.000
_cell.length_c   1.000
_cell.angle_alpha   90.00
_cell.angle_beta   90.00
_cell.angle_gamma   90.00
#
_symmetry.space_group_name_H-M   'P 1'
#
loop_
_entity.id
_entity.type
_entity.pdbx_description
1 polymer ?
#
loop_
_entity_poly.entity_id
_entity_poly.type
_entity_poly.pdbx_seq_one_letter_code
_entity_poly.pdbx_strand_id
1 'polypeptide(L)'
;MQVGKLRDRIRLLALTGDRDAAGEPLDTVNEVATVYADVRVVSGREMVRSGVDINQQIFTIRIRARPVLPPWRIEVLSGPNRGVMLSISSVQPDPARKDTIITAATYE
;
A
#
# COMPACT_ATOMS: atom_id res chain seq x y z
N MET A 1 10.12 0.76 -18.82
CA MET A 1 9.86 -0.12 -17.66
C MET A 1 8.78 -1.15 -18.01
N GLN A 2 9.15 -2.30 -18.58
CA GLN A 2 8.26 -3.47 -18.59
C GLN A 2 8.58 -4.28 -17.35
N VAL A 3 7.71 -4.16 -16.35
CA VAL A 3 7.94 -4.72 -15.02
C VAL A 3 6.64 -5.34 -14.54
N GLY A 4 6.65 -6.69 -14.50
CA GLY A 4 5.73 -7.54 -13.73
C GLY A 4 4.36 -7.82 -14.35
N LYS A 5 4.04 -9.10 -14.59
CA LYS A 5 2.63 -9.54 -14.55
C LYS A 5 2.15 -9.26 -13.12
N LEU A 6 0.94 -8.71 -12.94
CA LEU A 6 0.31 -8.51 -11.63
C LEU A 6 0.07 -9.89 -10.98
N ARG A 7 1.10 -10.44 -10.34
CA ARG A 7 1.17 -11.81 -9.82
C ARG A 7 0.67 -11.90 -8.38
N ASP A 8 0.74 -10.79 -7.66
CA ASP A 8 0.33 -10.72 -6.28
C ASP A 8 -1.11 -10.26 -6.14
N ARG A 9 -1.69 -10.47 -4.96
CA ARG A 9 -2.97 -9.93 -4.54
C ARG A 9 -2.77 -9.06 -3.32
N ILE A 10 -3.45 -7.92 -3.32
CA ILE A 10 -3.51 -7.00 -2.18
C ILE A 10 -4.97 -6.68 -1.87
N ARG A 11 -5.22 -6.34 -0.61
CA ARG A 11 -6.49 -5.77 -0.16
C ARG A 11 -6.29 -4.30 0.15
N LEU A 12 -7.16 -3.45 -0.39
CA LEU A 12 -7.24 -2.05 -0.01
C LEU A 12 -8.27 -1.89 1.11
N LEU A 13 -7.87 -1.16 2.14
CA LEU A 13 -8.64 -0.94 3.35
C LEU A 13 -8.84 0.56 3.55
N ALA A 14 -10.08 1.02 3.61
CA ALA A 14 -10.39 2.39 3.97
C ALA A 14 -10.47 2.50 5.49
N LEU A 15 -9.76 3.48 6.06
CA LEU A 15 -9.99 3.92 7.43
C LEU A 15 -11.19 4.86 7.41
N THR A 16 -12.31 4.43 8.00
CA THR A 16 -13.39 5.36 8.31
C THR A 16 -13.20 5.83 9.74
N GLY A 17 -13.07 7.15 9.90
CA GLY A 17 -13.17 7.80 11.20
C GLY A 17 -14.64 7.94 11.55
N ASP A 18 -15.30 6.80 11.77
CA ASP A 18 -16.65 6.82 12.33
C ASP A 18 -16.55 7.31 13.78
N ARG A 19 -17.63 7.89 14.29
CA ARG A 19 -17.71 8.28 15.70
C ARG A 19 -18.84 7.49 16.33
N ASP A 20 -18.62 7.01 17.55
CA ASP A 20 -19.69 6.38 18.30
C ASP A 20 -20.75 7.41 18.75
N ALA A 21 -21.81 6.95 19.41
CA ALA A 21 -22.88 7.81 19.91
C ALA A 21 -22.41 8.83 20.98
N ALA A 22 -21.23 8.61 21.59
CA ALA A 22 -20.60 9.50 22.56
C ALA A 22 -19.61 10.48 21.90
N GLY A 23 -19.32 10.32 20.60
CA GLY A 23 -18.39 11.16 19.84
C GLY A 23 -16.95 10.65 19.82
N GLU A 24 -16.67 9.46 20.36
CA GLU A 24 -15.34 8.85 20.35
C GLU A 24 -15.01 8.33 18.94
N PRO A 25 -13.77 8.54 18.44
CA PRO A 25 -13.37 8.04 17.13
C PRO A 25 -13.28 6.50 17.15
N LEU A 26 -14.06 5.86 16.29
CA LEU A 26 -13.96 4.45 15.95
C LEU A 26 -13.09 4.34 14.71
N ASP A 27 -11.87 3.83 14.87
CA ASP A 27 -11.02 3.44 13.74
C ASP A 27 -11.57 2.16 13.10
N THR A 28 -12.60 2.31 12.27
CA THR A 28 -13.18 1.18 11.54
C THR A 28 -12.41 0.96 10.24
N VAL A 29 -11.92 -0.26 10.05
CA VAL A 29 -11.19 -0.66 8.86
C VAL A 29 -12.16 -1.38 7.92
N ASN A 30 -12.53 -0.73 6.82
CA ASN A 30 -13.46 -1.25 5.84
C ASN A 30 -12.72 -1.78 4.60
N GLU A 31 -13.00 -3.02 4.18
CA GLU A 31 -12.46 -3.56 2.92
C GLU A 31 -13.09 -2.83 1.73
N VAL A 32 -12.27 -2.16 0.92
CA VAL A 32 -12.71 -1.47 -0.29
C VAL A 32 -12.70 -2.42 -1.48
N ALA A 33 -11.58 -3.13 -1.69
CA ALA A 33 -11.45 -4.11 -2.76
C ALA A 33 -10.19 -4.95 -2.61
N THR A 34 -10.27 -6.19 -3.10
CA THR A 34 -9.11 -7.05 -3.33
C THR A 34 -8.70 -7.00 -4.81
N VAL A 35 -7.44 -6.66 -5.10
CA VAL A 35 -6.94 -6.48 -6.47
C VAL A 35 -5.62 -7.19 -6.73
N TYR A 36 -5.35 -7.45 -8.01
CA TYR A 36 -4.04 -7.91 -8.46
C TYR A 36 -3.03 -6.77 -8.44
N ALA A 37 -1.82 -7.09 -8.00
CA ALA A 37 -0.72 -6.16 -7.86
C ALA A 37 0.61 -6.82 -8.27
N ASP A 38 1.61 -5.98 -8.47
CA ASP A 38 3.02 -6.36 -8.42
C ASP A 38 3.62 -5.68 -7.18
N VAL A 39 4.06 -6.49 -6.20
CA VAL A 39 4.55 -6.01 -4.91
C VAL A 39 6.06 -6.18 -4.85
N ARG A 40 6.79 -5.07 -4.70
CA ARG A 40 8.25 -5.06 -4.59
C ARG A 40 8.70 -4.42 -3.29
N VAL A 41 9.64 -5.05 -2.61
CA VAL A 41 10.34 -4.46 -1.46
C VAL A 41 11.51 -3.64 -2.01
N VAL A 42 11.62 -2.39 -1.58
CA VAL A 42 12.79 -1.56 -1.84
C VAL A 42 13.93 -2.10 -0.98
N SER A 43 15.05 -2.47 -1.61
CA SER A 43 16.12 -3.18 -0.92
C SER A 43 16.83 -2.26 0.10
N GLY A 44 17.39 -2.84 1.18
CA GLY A 44 18.08 -2.07 2.23
C GLY A 44 19.24 -1.18 1.72
N ARG A 45 19.86 -1.52 0.59
CA ARG A 45 20.89 -0.66 -0.04
C ARG A 45 20.31 0.65 -0.57
N GLU A 46 19.08 0.62 -1.07
CA GLU A 46 18.36 1.81 -1.52
C GLU A 46 17.88 2.63 -0.32
N MET A 47 17.44 1.98 0.76
CA MET A 47 17.02 2.66 2.00
C MET A 47 18.16 3.42 2.70
N VAL A 48 19.35 2.83 2.79
CA VAL A 48 20.55 3.48 3.38
C VAL A 48 20.92 4.76 2.61
N ARG A 49 20.73 4.78 1.29
CA ARG A 49 20.97 5.98 0.47
C ARG A 49 19.91 7.07 0.70
N SER A 50 18.70 6.68 1.09
CA SER A 50 17.58 7.59 1.38
C SER A 50 17.56 8.09 2.84
N GLY A 51 18.46 7.62 3.71
CA GLY A 51 18.50 8.02 5.12
C GLY A 51 17.30 7.54 5.94
N VAL A 52 16.62 6.49 5.48
CA VAL A 52 15.44 5.91 6.15
C VAL A 52 15.89 4.93 7.21
N ASP A 53 15.25 4.98 8.39
CA ASP A 53 15.52 4.10 9.52
C ASP A 53 15.39 2.62 9.12
N ILE A 54 16.37 1.81 9.52
CA ILE A 54 16.54 0.40 9.09
C ILE A 54 15.38 -0.51 9.52
N ASN A 55 14.50 -0.04 10.41
CA ASN A 55 13.37 -0.81 10.92
C ASN A 55 12.09 -0.69 10.07
N GLN A 56 12.01 0.24 9.11
CA GLN A 56 10.84 0.41 8.25
C GLN A 56 11.07 -0.12 6.84
N GLN A 57 10.37 -1.19 6.44
CA GLN A 57 10.46 -1.71 5.08
C GLN A 57 9.59 -0.89 4.13
N ILE A 58 10.20 -0.35 3.06
CA ILE A 58 9.49 0.37 2.01
C ILE A 58 9.11 -0.58 0.87
N PHE A 59 7.89 -0.42 0.36
CA PHE A 59 7.30 -1.20 -0.71
C PHE A 59 6.91 -0.29 -1.87
N THR A 60 7.20 -0.74 -3.08
CA THR A 60 6.64 -0.20 -4.31
C THR A 60 5.62 -1.19 -4.86
N ILE A 61 4.37 -0.75 -4.94
CA ILE A 61 3.24 -1.58 -5.34
C ILE A 61 2.66 -1.00 -6.62
N ARG A 62 2.55 -1.82 -7.66
CA ARG A 62 1.89 -1.43 -8.91
C ARG A 62 0.57 -2.15 -9.05
N ILE A 63 -0.48 -1.40 -9.36
CA ILE A 63 -1.82 -1.93 -9.65
C ILE A 63 -2.34 -1.33 -10.95
N ARG A 64 -3.40 -1.92 -11.52
CA ARG A 64 -4.14 -1.27 -12.62
C ARG A 64 -4.74 0.04 -12.11
N ALA A 65 -4.89 1.01 -13.02
CA ALA A 65 -5.40 2.32 -12.69
C ALA A 65 -6.76 2.25 -11.98
N ARG A 66 -6.78 2.74 -10.74
CA ARG A 66 -7.98 2.86 -9.92
C ARG A 66 -7.80 3.94 -8.85
N PRO A 67 -8.90 4.49 -8.30
CA PRO A 67 -8.82 5.39 -7.17
C PRO A 67 -8.21 4.68 -5.97
N VAL A 68 -7.17 5.29 -5.41
CA VAL A 68 -6.54 4.91 -4.14
C VAL A 68 -6.25 6.20 -3.39
N LEU A 69 -6.65 6.25 -2.12
CA LEU A 69 -6.48 7.43 -1.29
C LEU A 69 -5.32 7.22 -0.30
N PRO A 70 -4.49 8.25 -0.05
CA PRO A 70 -3.42 8.16 0.96
C PRO A 70 -3.84 7.68 2.37
N PRO A 71 -5.02 8.01 2.94
CA PRO A 71 -5.42 7.49 4.25
C PRO A 71 -5.75 5.99 4.25
N TRP A 72 -5.84 5.34 3.09
CA TRP A 72 -6.10 3.91 3.02
C TRP A 72 -4.88 3.09 3.42
N ARG A 73 -5.14 1.85 3.82
CA ARG A 73 -4.12 0.86 4.18
C ARG A 73 -4.13 -0.28 3.18
N ILE A 74 -3.02 -0.98 3.10
CA ILE A 74 -2.84 -2.10 2.18
C ILE A 74 -2.44 -3.34 2.97
N GLU A 75 -3.18 -4.42 2.81
CA GLU A 75 -2.79 -5.73 3.29
C GLU A 75 -2.31 -6.58 2.10
N VAL A 76 -1.12 -7.16 2.21
CA VAL A 76 -0.58 -8.05 1.17
C VAL A 76 -1.15 -9.46 1.38
N LEU A 77 -1.85 -10.00 0.39
CA LEU A 77 -2.53 -11.31 0.51
C LEU A 77 -1.74 -12.48 -0.08
N SER A 78 -0.65 -12.23 -0.81
CA SER A 78 0.14 -13.27 -1.47
C SER A 78 1.63 -12.93 -1.55
N GLY A 79 2.43 -13.93 -1.95
CA GLY A 79 3.87 -13.78 -2.06
C GLY A 79 4.58 -13.88 -0.72
N PRO A 80 5.88 -13.54 -0.66
CA PRO A 80 6.71 -13.69 0.54
C PRO A 80 6.32 -12.73 1.68
N ASN A 81 5.60 -11.64 1.37
CA ASN A 81 5.20 -10.61 2.34
C ASN A 81 3.71 -10.73 2.72
N ARG A 82 3.13 -11.92 2.60
CA ARG A 82 1.70 -12.14 2.93
C ARG A 82 1.43 -11.81 4.41
N GLY A 83 0.33 -11.11 4.66
CA GLY A 83 -0.12 -10.69 5.99
C GLY A 83 0.49 -9.36 6.46
N VAL A 84 1.41 -8.77 5.69
CA VAL A 84 2.00 -7.48 6.02
C VAL A 84 0.98 -6.37 5.77
N MET A 85 0.77 -5.53 6.79
CA MET A 85 -0.03 -4.31 6.69
C MET A 85 0.88 -3.13 6.37
N LEU A 86 0.46 -2.30 5.41
CA LEU A 86 1.25 -1.17 4.92
C LEU A 86 0.46 0.14 5.00
N SER A 87 1.17 1.21 5.34
CA SER A 87 0.72 2.59 5.26
C SER A 87 1.07 3.18 3.89
N ILE A 88 0.14 3.87 3.25
CA ILE A 88 0.40 4.49 1.95
C ILE A 88 1.12 5.82 2.18
N SER A 89 2.35 5.95 1.67
CA SER A 89 3.12 7.18 1.74
C SER A 89 2.94 8.03 0.49
N SER A 90 2.77 7.43 -0.69
CA SER A 90 2.47 8.16 -1.91
C SER A 90 1.67 7.34 -2.93
N VAL A 91 0.86 8.03 -3.73
CA VAL A 91 0.11 7.45 -4.85
C VAL A 91 0.44 8.25 -6.09
N GLN A 92 0.98 7.58 -7.11
CA GLN A 92 1.41 8.18 -8.36
C GLN A 92 0.71 7.46 -9.53
N PRO A 93 -0.22 8.11 -10.23
CA PRO A 93 -0.77 7.54 -11.45
C PRO A 93 0.31 7.53 -12.55
N ASP A 94 0.35 6.46 -13.34
CA ASP A 94 1.20 6.40 -14.54
C ASP A 94 0.74 7.49 -15.55
N PRO A 95 1.66 8.12 -16.31
CA PRO A 95 1.31 9.15 -17.29
C PRO A 95 0.31 8.67 -18.36
N ALA A 96 0.33 7.38 -18.72
CA ALA A 96 -0.63 6.80 -19.65
C ALA A 96 -1.94 6.35 -18.95
N ARG A 97 -2.07 6.57 -17.63
CA ARG A 97 -3.20 6.19 -16.78
C ARG A 97 -3.61 4.72 -16.88
N LYS A 98 -2.67 3.84 -17.23
CA LYS A 98 -2.92 2.39 -17.29
C LYS A 98 -2.74 1.74 -15.93
N ASP A 99 -1.79 2.24 -15.17
CA ASP A 99 -1.40 1.71 -13.87
C ASP A 99 -1.29 2.83 -12.84
N THR A 100 -1.34 2.44 -11.57
CA THR A 100 -1.08 3.30 -10.42
C THR A 100 0.06 2.68 -9.64
N ILE A 101 1.09 3.49 -9.37
CA ILE A 101 2.22 3.14 -8.53
C ILE A 101 1.95 3.71 -7.15
N ILE A 102 2.12 2.87 -6.14
CA ILE A 102 1.90 3.20 -4.75
C ILE A 102 3.20 2.95 -4.01
N THR A 103 3.69 3.93 -3.29
CA THR A 103 4.76 3.73 -2.31
C THR A 103 4.10 3.56 -0.96
N ALA A 104 4.49 2.51 -0.24
CA ALA A 104 3.93 2.17 1.05
C ALA A 104 5.03 1.69 2.01
N ALA A 105 4.83 1.79 3.31
CA ALA A 105 5.80 1.34 4.32
C ALA A 105 5.12 0.52 5.41
N THR A 106 5.86 -0.36 6.06
CA THR A 106 5.39 -1.07 7.26
C THR A 106 5.10 -0.09 8.38
N TYR A 107 4.16 -0.47 9.25
CA TYR A 107 3.93 0.22 10.51
C TYR A 107 5.11 -0.06 11.44
N GLU A 108 5.50 0.95 12.20
CA GLU A 108 6.29 0.80 13.41
C GLU A 108 5.42 0.34 14.59
#